data_AF-A0A7M2X3S8-F1
#
_entry.id   AF-A0A7M2X3S8-F1
#
_cell.length_a   1.000
_cell.length_b   1.000
_cell.length_c   1.000
_cell.angle_alpha   90.00
_cell.angle_beta   90.00
_cell.angle_gamma   90.00
#
_symmetry.space_group_name_H-M   'P 1'
#
loop_
_entity.id
_entity.type
_entity.pdbx_description
1 polymer ?
#
loop_
_entity_poly.entity_id
_entity_poly.type
_entity_poly.pdbx_seq_one_letter_code
_entity_poly.pdbx_strand_id
1 'polypeptide(L)'
;MESRKSFPLVALLMLIGALTISVVLIGLGIYRVAVSRDWIILSAGALGVVVTLVAWAAIAASGSAASAENHAVVDGRLDMISDRLFQAVGLLSRISEQQLISDRAKSVAFREKDRDAIRRAIQEDINRGDFDAALRLSDEFESAFGYRAEAAKFRDEVRGRRQDQVRRQIQEVVEVIDRHTRSEQWNGALREAERLMSMFPDNDQVRGLPLEIDRRRQEYKKRLLESWQEAVARHDTDGSIEILRQLDAYLTPAEASGMEESVRQVFKERRDQLAKLFGDAVRDHKWPEAIRAGETIIAEFPESRMAQEVREKMPVLRQQANGVSTAAAVAAGV
;
A
#
# COMPACT_ATOMS: atom_id res chain seq x y z
N MET A 1 20.19 -21.30 61.87
CA MET A 1 20.41 -22.72 62.26
C MET A 1 21.26 -23.42 61.21
N GLU A 2 22.52 -23.01 61.05
CA GLU A 2 23.49 -23.67 60.16
C GLU A 2 24.83 -23.75 60.87
N SER A 3 25.00 -24.73 61.76
CA SER A 3 26.28 -24.99 62.42
C SER A 3 26.32 -26.40 63.04
N ARG A 4 25.96 -27.44 62.29
CA ARG A 4 26.07 -28.84 62.79
C ARG A 4 26.68 -29.88 61.85
N LYS A 5 27.13 -29.52 60.64
CA LYS A 5 27.70 -30.50 59.69
C LYS A 5 29.22 -30.41 59.45
N SER A 6 29.94 -29.48 60.07
CA SER A 6 31.42 -29.40 59.94
C SER A 6 32.18 -30.29 60.92
N PHE A 7 31.50 -30.85 61.93
CA PHE A 7 32.14 -31.65 62.98
C PHE A 7 32.87 -32.93 62.50
N PRO A 8 32.39 -33.73 61.52
CA PRO A 8 33.09 -34.96 61.15
C PRO A 8 34.34 -34.70 60.30
N LEU A 9 34.35 -33.60 59.51
CA LEU A 9 35.42 -33.32 58.57
C LEU A 9 36.65 -32.73 59.29
N VAL A 10 36.42 -31.85 60.28
CA VAL A 10 37.49 -31.32 61.14
C VAL A 10 38.10 -32.42 62.01
N ALA A 11 37.27 -33.33 62.56
CA ALA A 11 37.75 -34.46 63.35
C ALA A 11 38.61 -35.43 62.51
N LEU A 12 38.21 -35.71 61.28
CA LEU A 12 38.95 -36.60 60.37
C LEU A 12 40.31 -36.00 59.97
N LEU A 13 40.35 -34.69 59.69
CA LEU A 13 41.61 -33.98 59.39
C LEU A 13 42.57 -33.96 60.59
N MET A 14 42.08 -33.73 61.81
CA MET A 14 42.92 -33.80 63.01
C MET A 14 43.50 -35.20 63.24
N LEU A 15 42.71 -36.26 62.98
CA LEU A 15 43.15 -37.65 63.16
C LEU A 15 44.23 -38.05 62.15
N ILE A 16 44.08 -37.64 60.89
CA ILE A 16 45.10 -37.84 59.86
C ILE A 16 46.39 -37.09 60.24
N GLY A 17 46.27 -35.86 60.75
CA GLY A 17 47.42 -35.09 61.24
C GLY A 17 48.14 -35.76 62.42
N ALA A 18 47.40 -36.30 63.39
CA ALA A 18 47.99 -37.01 64.53
C ALA A 18 48.70 -38.31 64.13
N LEU A 19 48.16 -39.02 63.14
CA LEU A 19 48.76 -40.25 62.61
C LEU A 19 50.08 -39.97 61.88
N THR A 20 50.12 -38.94 61.03
CA THR A 20 51.35 -38.60 60.28
C THR A 20 52.46 -38.17 61.23
N ILE A 21 52.14 -37.37 62.27
CA ILE A 21 53.11 -36.97 63.30
C ILE A 21 53.65 -38.19 64.05
N SER A 22 52.80 -39.16 64.42
CA SER A 22 53.25 -40.38 65.12
C SER A 22 54.17 -41.25 64.25
N VAL A 23 53.86 -41.41 62.97
CA VAL A 23 54.70 -42.19 62.03
C VAL A 23 56.08 -41.53 61.85
N VAL A 24 56.12 -40.20 61.72
CA VAL A 24 57.38 -39.45 61.61
C VAL A 24 58.22 -39.59 62.89
N LEU A 25 57.60 -39.50 64.07
CA LEU A 25 58.31 -39.68 65.35
C LEU A 25 58.87 -41.10 65.51
N ILE A 26 58.16 -42.13 65.03
CA ILE A 26 58.65 -43.52 65.04
C ILE A 26 59.86 -43.67 64.11
N GLY A 27 59.80 -43.10 62.89
CA GLY A 27 60.91 -43.13 61.94
C GLY A 27 62.18 -42.44 62.48
N LEU A 28 62.02 -41.26 63.07
CA LEU A 28 63.11 -40.54 63.75
C LEU A 28 63.63 -41.30 64.97
N GLY A 29 62.75 -41.97 65.73
CA GLY A 29 63.11 -42.81 66.86
C GLY A 29 64.01 -43.98 66.46
N ILE A 30 63.65 -44.71 65.40
CA ILE A 30 64.44 -45.84 64.89
C ILE A 30 65.82 -45.38 64.42
N TYR A 31 65.89 -44.25 63.69
CA TYR A 31 67.16 -43.69 63.24
C TYR A 31 68.06 -43.28 64.41
N ARG A 32 67.49 -42.65 65.44
CA ARG A 32 68.27 -42.20 66.61
C ARG A 32 68.71 -43.33 67.52
N VAL A 33 67.93 -44.41 67.65
CA VAL A 33 68.30 -45.61 68.40
C VAL A 33 69.50 -46.30 67.76
N ALA A 34 69.56 -46.33 66.42
CA ALA A 34 70.69 -46.90 65.69
C ALA A 34 72.02 -46.14 65.93
N VAL A 35 71.96 -44.83 66.23
CA VAL A 35 73.15 -43.98 66.37
C VAL A 35 73.53 -43.74 67.84
N SER A 36 72.56 -43.61 68.75
CA SER A 36 72.80 -43.07 70.11
C SER A 36 72.36 -43.96 71.27
N ARG A 37 71.77 -45.15 71.02
CA ARG A 37 71.31 -46.12 72.05
C ARG A 37 70.33 -45.57 73.12
N ASP A 38 69.67 -44.43 72.88
CA ASP A 38 68.62 -43.91 73.77
C ASP A 38 67.23 -44.40 73.36
N TRP A 39 66.58 -45.18 74.24
CA TRP A 39 65.32 -45.88 73.96
C TRP A 39 64.04 -45.10 74.29
N ILE A 40 64.16 -43.93 74.94
CA ILE A 40 63.02 -43.18 75.50
C ILE A 40 62.10 -42.62 74.41
N ILE A 41 62.63 -42.30 73.23
CA ILE A 41 61.85 -41.70 72.14
C ILE A 41 61.01 -42.76 71.40
N LEU A 42 61.44 -44.03 71.40
CA LEU A 42 60.73 -45.11 70.71
C LEU A 42 59.44 -45.52 71.44
N SER A 43 59.46 -45.54 72.78
CA SER A 43 58.30 -45.91 73.59
C SER A 43 57.18 -44.86 73.54
N ALA A 44 57.53 -43.58 73.42
CA ALA A 44 56.55 -42.49 73.26
C ALA A 44 55.80 -42.57 71.92
N GLY A 45 56.49 -42.95 70.84
CA GLY A 45 55.87 -43.13 69.52
C GLY A 45 54.88 -44.30 69.47
N ALA A 46 55.21 -45.42 70.12
CA ALA A 46 54.34 -46.60 70.16
C ALA A 46 53.02 -46.33 70.92
N LEU A 47 53.06 -45.58 72.02
CA LEU A 47 51.87 -45.19 72.77
C LEU A 47 50.93 -44.29 71.95
N GLY A 48 51.48 -43.38 71.13
CA GLY A 48 50.68 -42.50 70.27
C GLY A 48 49.81 -43.25 69.24
N VAL A 49 50.35 -44.33 68.66
CA VAL A 49 49.63 -45.17 67.67
C VAL A 49 48.50 -45.96 68.32
N VAL A 50 48.70 -46.46 69.54
CA VAL A 50 47.66 -47.22 70.25
C VAL A 50 46.47 -46.32 70.59
N VAL A 51 46.72 -45.09 71.07
CA VAL A 51 45.64 -44.14 71.41
C VAL A 51 44.84 -43.74 70.16
N THR A 52 45.52 -43.54 69.03
CA THR A 52 44.83 -43.18 67.78
C THR A 52 43.97 -44.32 67.24
N LEU A 53 44.42 -45.58 67.33
CA LEU A 53 43.63 -46.75 66.92
C LEU A 53 42.39 -46.95 67.80
N VAL A 54 42.52 -46.77 69.12
CA VAL A 54 41.38 -46.89 70.05
C VAL A 54 40.34 -45.80 69.82
N ALA A 55 40.78 -44.56 69.59
CA ALA A 55 39.87 -43.45 69.26
C ALA A 55 39.10 -43.70 67.95
N TRP A 56 39.75 -44.31 66.94
CA TRP A 56 39.11 -44.63 65.67
C TRP A 56 38.05 -45.73 65.81
N ALA A 57 38.32 -46.77 66.61
CA ALA A 57 37.36 -47.84 66.88
C ALA A 57 36.10 -47.33 67.61
N ALA A 58 36.24 -46.38 68.54
CA ALA A 58 35.11 -45.79 69.27
C ALA A 58 34.19 -44.94 68.36
N ILE A 59 34.75 -44.24 67.38
CA ILE A 59 33.99 -43.45 66.40
C ILE A 59 33.27 -44.36 65.39
N ALA A 60 33.92 -45.43 64.93
CA ALA A 60 33.30 -46.39 64.02
C ALA A 60 32.11 -47.13 64.65
N ALA A 61 32.22 -47.52 65.94
CA ALA A 61 31.16 -48.23 66.66
C ALA A 61 29.91 -47.37 66.93
N SER A 62 30.06 -46.04 67.01
CA SER A 62 28.94 -45.10 67.23
C SER A 62 28.25 -44.70 65.92
N GLY A 63 28.92 -44.79 64.77
CA GLY A 63 28.34 -44.50 63.46
C GLY A 63 27.43 -45.61 62.92
N SER A 64 27.73 -46.88 63.19
CA SER A 64 26.98 -48.02 62.66
C SER A 64 25.58 -48.18 63.24
N ALA A 65 25.29 -47.63 64.43
CA ALA A 65 23.97 -47.67 65.04
C ALA A 65 22.98 -46.66 64.41
N ALA A 66 23.47 -45.56 63.83
CA ALA A 66 22.62 -44.50 63.26
C ALA A 66 22.26 -44.72 61.77
N SER A 67 22.97 -45.61 61.07
CA SER A 67 22.72 -45.88 59.65
C SER A 67 21.62 -46.92 59.40
N ALA A 68 21.40 -47.87 60.31
CA ALA A 68 20.38 -48.91 60.13
C ALA A 68 18.93 -48.37 60.19
N GLU A 69 18.68 -47.33 60.99
CA GLU A 69 17.34 -46.75 61.15
C GLU A 69 16.95 -45.80 60.00
N ASN A 70 17.93 -45.17 59.33
CA ASN A 70 17.67 -44.23 58.24
C ASN A 70 17.36 -44.92 56.89
N HIS A 71 17.89 -46.11 56.63
CA HIS A 71 17.64 -46.81 55.35
C HIS A 71 16.20 -47.32 55.22
N ALA A 72 15.57 -47.79 56.31
CA ALA A 72 14.19 -48.27 56.28
C ALA A 72 13.17 -47.15 56.03
N VAL A 73 13.44 -45.93 56.52
CA VAL A 73 12.55 -44.76 56.34
C VAL A 73 12.68 -44.15 54.94
N VAL A 74 13.86 -44.26 54.32
CA VAL A 74 14.11 -43.77 52.97
C VAL A 74 13.45 -44.67 51.92
N ASP A 75 13.55 -45.99 52.04
CA ASP A 75 12.91 -46.91 51.08
C ASP A 75 11.38 -46.80 51.10
N GLY A 76 10.75 -46.72 52.27
CA GLY A 76 9.31 -46.54 52.36
C GLY A 76 8.80 -45.21 51.78
N ARG A 77 9.62 -44.16 51.76
CA ARG A 77 9.27 -42.89 51.11
C ARG A 77 9.46 -42.94 49.60
N LEU A 78 10.46 -43.67 49.11
CA LEU A 78 10.71 -43.83 47.68
C LEU A 78 9.59 -44.63 47.01
N ASP A 79 9.11 -45.71 47.64
CA ASP A 79 7.97 -46.49 47.13
C ASP A 79 6.69 -45.65 47.07
N MET A 80 6.40 -44.88 48.12
CA MET A 80 5.22 -44.02 48.13
C MET A 80 5.27 -42.90 47.07
N ILE A 81 6.47 -42.38 46.77
CA ILE A 81 6.65 -41.39 45.69
C ILE A 81 6.52 -42.05 44.32
N SER A 82 7.06 -43.26 44.16
CA SER A 82 6.95 -44.04 42.94
C SER A 82 5.48 -44.34 42.60
N ASP A 83 4.70 -44.83 43.57
CA ASP A 83 3.26 -45.10 43.39
C ASP A 83 2.47 -43.85 43.01
N ARG A 84 2.78 -42.70 43.63
CA ARG A 84 2.14 -41.42 43.27
C ARG A 84 2.51 -40.95 41.87
N LEU A 85 3.75 -41.17 41.43
CA LEU A 85 4.18 -40.86 40.06
C LEU A 85 3.49 -41.77 39.05
N PHE A 86 3.38 -43.07 39.32
CA PHE A 86 2.64 -44.00 38.46
C PHE A 86 1.15 -43.62 38.35
N GLN A 87 0.52 -43.21 39.46
CA GLN A 87 -0.85 -42.70 39.44
C GLN A 87 -0.98 -41.38 38.67
N ALA A 88 -0.03 -40.44 38.83
CA ALA A 88 -0.03 -39.18 38.11
C ALA A 88 0.15 -39.36 36.60
N VAL A 89 1.04 -40.27 36.19
CA VAL A 89 1.24 -40.64 34.77
C VAL A 89 -0.04 -41.28 34.21
N GLY A 90 -0.70 -42.15 34.97
CA GLY A 90 -1.99 -42.74 34.58
C GLY A 90 -3.10 -41.71 34.40
N LEU A 91 -3.18 -40.70 35.27
CA LEU A 91 -4.14 -39.60 35.15
C LEU A 91 -3.81 -38.67 33.98
N LEU A 92 -2.53 -38.32 33.78
CA LEU A 92 -2.10 -37.50 32.65
C LEU A 92 -2.37 -38.19 31.31
N SER A 93 -2.14 -39.50 31.23
CA SER A 93 -2.47 -40.29 30.04
C SER A 93 -3.97 -40.25 29.74
N ARG A 94 -4.82 -40.40 30.77
CA ARG A 94 -6.29 -40.32 30.61
C ARG A 94 -6.76 -38.91 30.25
N ILE A 95 -6.16 -37.87 30.81
CA ILE A 95 -6.48 -36.48 30.45
C ILE A 95 -6.06 -36.17 29.01
N SER A 96 -4.88 -36.64 28.60
CA SER A 96 -4.41 -36.50 27.21
C SER A 96 -5.32 -37.22 26.23
N GLU A 97 -5.73 -38.45 26.54
CA GLU A 97 -6.64 -39.24 25.72
C GLU A 97 -8.04 -38.61 25.66
N GLN A 98 -8.55 -38.09 26.78
CA GLN A 98 -9.83 -37.37 26.83
C GLN A 98 -9.77 -36.02 26.09
N GLN A 99 -8.65 -35.30 26.11
CA GLN A 99 -8.47 -34.08 25.30
C GLN A 99 -8.46 -34.40 23.81
N LEU A 100 -7.73 -35.43 23.38
CA LEU A 100 -7.69 -35.85 21.97
C LEU A 100 -9.07 -36.29 21.46
N ILE A 101 -9.82 -37.04 22.26
CA ILE A 101 -11.20 -37.45 21.91
C ILE A 101 -12.13 -36.25 21.91
N SER A 102 -12.00 -35.33 22.87
CA SER A 102 -12.79 -34.10 22.93
C SER A 102 -12.56 -33.22 21.71
N ASP A 103 -11.32 -33.03 21.28
CA ASP A 103 -11.00 -32.19 20.14
C ASP A 103 -11.42 -32.83 18.81
N ARG A 104 -11.32 -34.15 18.70
CA ARG A 104 -11.85 -34.90 17.53
C ARG A 104 -13.37 -34.91 17.49
N ALA A 105 -14.05 -35.00 18.64
CA ALA A 105 -15.50 -34.92 18.72
C ALA A 105 -16.01 -33.50 18.45
N LYS A 106 -15.32 -32.46 18.97
CA LYS A 106 -15.62 -31.05 18.68
C LYS A 106 -15.43 -30.74 17.20
N SER A 107 -14.30 -31.11 16.61
CA SER A 107 -14.06 -30.85 15.18
C SER A 107 -15.08 -31.52 14.27
N VAL A 108 -15.63 -32.68 14.64
CA VAL A 108 -16.73 -33.32 13.90
C VAL A 108 -18.07 -32.63 14.17
N ALA A 109 -18.40 -32.32 15.43
CA ALA A 109 -19.67 -31.70 15.82
C ALA A 109 -19.81 -30.25 15.33
N PHE A 110 -18.70 -29.50 15.27
CA PHE A 110 -18.65 -28.11 14.85
C PHE A 110 -18.26 -27.94 13.37
N ARG A 111 -17.92 -29.02 12.66
CA ARG A 111 -17.49 -28.98 11.25
C ARG A 111 -18.43 -28.17 10.36
N GLU A 112 -19.73 -28.36 10.53
CA GLU A 112 -20.75 -27.66 9.75
C GLU A 112 -20.83 -26.17 10.09
N LYS A 113 -20.72 -25.82 11.38
CA LYS A 113 -20.69 -24.42 11.82
C LYS A 113 -19.42 -23.71 11.35
N ASP A 114 -18.28 -24.37 11.40
CA ASP A 114 -17.00 -23.83 10.93
C ASP A 114 -17.01 -23.64 9.41
N ARG A 115 -17.58 -24.60 8.68
CA ARG A 115 -17.82 -24.48 7.23
C ARG A 115 -18.69 -23.27 6.90
N ASP A 116 -19.82 -23.12 7.59
CA ASP A 116 -20.75 -22.03 7.34
C ASP A 116 -20.21 -20.67 7.84
N ALA A 117 -19.32 -20.67 8.83
CA ALA A 117 -18.58 -19.48 9.24
C ALA A 117 -17.60 -19.03 8.15
N ILE A 118 -16.82 -19.95 7.58
CA ILE A 118 -15.88 -19.64 6.48
C ILE A 118 -16.64 -19.23 5.21
N ARG A 119 -17.74 -19.89 4.86
CA ARG A 119 -18.60 -19.46 3.73
C ARG A 119 -19.05 -18.01 3.89
N ARG A 120 -19.52 -17.65 5.08
CA ARG A 120 -19.93 -16.27 5.38
C ARG A 120 -18.77 -15.30 5.33
N ALA A 121 -17.60 -15.67 5.84
CA ALA A 121 -16.39 -14.85 5.77
C ALA A 121 -15.95 -14.60 4.31
N ILE A 122 -15.93 -15.65 3.48
CA ILE A 122 -15.63 -15.53 2.03
C ILE A 122 -16.61 -14.57 1.36
N GLN A 123 -17.91 -14.75 1.60
CA GLN A 123 -18.92 -13.88 0.98
C GLN A 123 -18.79 -12.42 1.43
N GLU A 124 -18.48 -12.21 2.71
CA GLU A 124 -18.25 -10.90 3.27
C GLU A 124 -17.02 -10.23 2.63
N ASP A 125 -15.91 -10.95 2.47
CA ASP A 125 -14.70 -10.44 1.81
C ASP A 125 -14.95 -10.15 0.32
N ILE A 126 -15.73 -10.99 -0.38
CA ILE A 126 -16.19 -10.73 -1.75
C ILE A 126 -17.00 -9.42 -1.81
N ASN A 127 -17.91 -9.21 -0.86
CA ASN A 127 -18.76 -8.02 -0.82
C ASN A 127 -17.98 -6.75 -0.48
N ARG A 128 -16.94 -6.87 0.36
CA ARG A 128 -16.02 -5.76 0.68
C ARG A 128 -15.06 -5.43 -0.46
N GLY A 129 -14.83 -6.35 -1.39
CA GLY A 129 -13.88 -6.20 -2.49
C GLY A 129 -12.47 -6.68 -2.16
N ASP A 130 -12.28 -7.36 -1.02
CA ASP A 130 -11.01 -7.93 -0.58
C ASP A 130 -10.77 -9.29 -1.25
N PHE A 131 -10.62 -9.28 -2.57
CA PHE A 131 -10.58 -10.49 -3.39
C PHE A 131 -9.42 -11.43 -3.06
N ASP A 132 -8.26 -10.89 -2.66
CA ASP A 132 -7.10 -11.72 -2.31
C ASP A 132 -7.32 -12.48 -0.98
N ALA A 133 -8.02 -11.86 -0.02
CA ALA A 133 -8.43 -12.52 1.22
C ALA A 133 -9.46 -13.61 0.94
N ALA A 134 -10.47 -13.31 0.13
CA ALA A 134 -11.49 -14.28 -0.29
C ALA A 134 -10.87 -15.49 -1.03
N LEU A 135 -9.85 -15.28 -1.88
CA LEU A 135 -9.12 -16.37 -2.54
C LEU A 135 -8.35 -17.24 -1.55
N ARG A 136 -7.62 -16.62 -0.60
CA ARG A 136 -6.91 -17.37 0.45
C ARG A 136 -7.87 -18.18 1.31
N LEU A 137 -8.99 -17.59 1.73
CA LEU A 137 -10.02 -18.31 2.48
C LEU A 137 -10.65 -19.45 1.67
N SER A 138 -10.78 -19.29 0.35
CA SER A 138 -11.24 -20.37 -0.54
C SER A 138 -10.24 -21.54 -0.61
N ASP A 139 -8.94 -21.25 -0.62
CA ASP A 139 -7.88 -22.26 -0.59
C ASP A 139 -7.82 -22.98 0.77
N GLU A 140 -7.98 -22.23 1.86
CA GLU A 140 -8.12 -22.79 3.22
C GLU A 140 -9.38 -23.65 3.36
N PHE A 141 -10.51 -23.21 2.79
CA PHE A 141 -11.76 -23.97 2.77
C PHE A 141 -11.61 -25.30 2.03
N GLU A 142 -10.92 -25.30 0.88
CA GLU A 142 -10.60 -26.53 0.16
C GLU A 142 -9.72 -27.47 1.00
N SER A 143 -8.67 -26.94 1.62
CA SER A 143 -7.68 -27.71 2.36
C SER A 143 -8.23 -28.29 3.66
N ALA A 144 -9.04 -27.51 4.40
CA ALA A 144 -9.59 -27.91 5.70
C ALA A 144 -10.76 -28.89 5.58
N PHE A 145 -11.63 -28.72 4.58
CA PHE A 145 -12.87 -29.52 4.49
C PHE A 145 -12.91 -30.50 3.33
N GLY A 146 -12.04 -30.37 2.32
CA GLY A 146 -11.98 -31.24 1.14
C GLY A 146 -13.00 -30.91 0.03
N TYR A 147 -13.75 -29.81 0.16
CA TYR A 147 -14.81 -29.43 -0.79
C TYR A 147 -14.28 -28.63 -1.99
N ARG A 148 -13.51 -29.30 -2.87
CA ARG A 148 -12.90 -28.68 -4.06
C ARG A 148 -13.90 -27.97 -4.97
N ALA A 149 -15.07 -28.57 -5.18
CA ALA A 149 -16.08 -28.04 -6.10
C ALA A 149 -16.68 -26.72 -5.61
N GLU A 150 -16.86 -26.55 -4.30
CA GLU A 150 -17.41 -25.32 -3.73
C GLU A 150 -16.35 -24.23 -3.66
N ALA A 151 -15.12 -24.57 -3.27
CA ALA A 151 -13.99 -23.65 -3.34
C ALA A 151 -13.76 -23.12 -4.77
N ALA A 152 -13.88 -23.99 -5.79
CA ALA A 152 -13.80 -23.56 -7.19
C ALA A 152 -14.88 -22.53 -7.56
N LYS A 153 -16.13 -22.73 -7.09
CA LYS A 153 -17.21 -21.74 -7.31
C LYS A 153 -16.87 -20.39 -6.69
N PHE A 154 -16.34 -20.36 -5.46
CA PHE A 154 -15.93 -19.09 -4.84
C PHE A 154 -14.80 -18.42 -5.63
N ARG A 155 -13.81 -19.17 -6.12
CA ARG A 155 -12.74 -18.60 -6.95
C ARG A 155 -13.29 -17.99 -8.24
N ASP A 156 -14.23 -18.66 -8.90
CA ASP A 156 -14.85 -18.15 -10.12
C ASP A 156 -15.72 -16.92 -9.84
N GLU A 157 -16.48 -16.91 -8.74
CA GLU A 157 -17.24 -15.74 -8.30
C GLU A 157 -16.32 -14.56 -7.99
N VAL A 158 -15.25 -14.77 -7.22
CA VAL A 158 -14.25 -13.75 -6.88
C VAL A 158 -13.63 -13.16 -8.15
N ARG A 159 -13.22 -14.02 -9.11
CA ARG A 159 -12.65 -13.57 -10.39
C ARG A 159 -13.66 -12.74 -11.19
N GLY A 160 -14.92 -13.19 -11.25
CA GLY A 160 -16.00 -12.45 -11.92
C GLY A 160 -16.20 -11.07 -11.30
N ARG A 161 -16.36 -11.00 -9.98
CA ARG A 161 -16.55 -9.74 -9.24
C ARG A 161 -15.35 -8.79 -9.39
N ARG A 162 -14.13 -9.31 -9.36
CA ARG A 162 -12.91 -8.53 -9.58
C ARG A 162 -12.87 -7.95 -11.00
N GLN A 163 -13.19 -8.75 -12.01
CA GLN A 163 -13.27 -8.28 -13.39
C GLN A 163 -14.35 -7.20 -13.56
N ASP A 164 -15.53 -7.38 -12.94
CA ASP A 164 -16.61 -6.39 -12.98
C ASP A 164 -16.24 -5.08 -12.29
N GLN A 165 -15.46 -5.14 -11.20
CA GLN A 165 -14.95 -3.94 -10.54
C GLN A 165 -13.94 -3.19 -11.43
N VAL A 166 -12.99 -3.91 -12.04
CA VAL A 166 -12.03 -3.31 -12.98
C VAL A 166 -12.75 -2.71 -14.18
N ARG A 167 -13.74 -3.41 -14.74
CA ARG A 167 -14.57 -2.89 -15.85
C ARG A 167 -15.30 -1.61 -15.46
N ARG A 168 -15.90 -1.54 -14.27
CA ARG A 168 -16.58 -0.34 -13.77
C ARG A 168 -15.62 0.84 -13.61
N GLN A 169 -14.43 0.61 -13.04
CA GLN A 169 -13.41 1.65 -12.90
C GLN A 169 -12.92 2.17 -14.25
N ILE A 170 -12.71 1.27 -15.21
CA ILE A 170 -12.35 1.65 -16.59
C ILE A 170 -13.46 2.48 -17.21
N GLN A 171 -14.72 2.02 -17.10
CA GLN A 171 -15.88 2.71 -17.65
C GLN A 171 -16.03 4.14 -17.08
N GLU A 172 -15.86 4.30 -15.77
CA GLU A 172 -15.93 5.61 -15.11
C GLU A 172 -14.89 6.59 -15.66
N VAL A 173 -13.65 6.15 -15.84
CA VAL A 173 -12.59 7.00 -16.42
C VAL A 173 -12.84 7.26 -17.91
N VAL A 174 -13.33 6.28 -18.66
CA VAL A 174 -13.71 6.45 -20.06
C VAL A 174 -14.82 7.50 -20.21
N GLU A 175 -15.79 7.56 -19.29
CA GLU A 175 -16.82 8.61 -19.29
C GLU A 175 -16.23 10.01 -19.06
N VAL A 176 -15.19 10.13 -18.24
CA VAL A 176 -14.44 11.39 -18.06
C VAL A 176 -13.70 11.78 -19.34
N ILE A 177 -13.03 10.81 -19.98
CA ILE A 177 -12.36 11.00 -21.29
C ILE A 177 -13.36 11.45 -22.36
N ASP A 178 -14.52 10.82 -22.42
CA ASP A 178 -15.60 11.18 -23.35
C ASP A 178 -16.09 12.60 -23.10
N ARG A 179 -16.21 13.03 -21.84
CA ARG A 179 -16.57 14.40 -21.49
C ARG A 179 -15.50 15.39 -21.98
N HIS A 180 -14.22 15.13 -21.72
CA HIS A 180 -13.14 15.99 -22.22
C HIS A 180 -13.11 16.05 -23.75
N THR A 181 -13.35 14.94 -24.42
CA THR A 181 -13.42 14.86 -25.89
C THR A 181 -14.56 15.72 -26.43
N ARG A 182 -15.74 15.67 -25.80
CA ARG A 182 -16.90 16.51 -26.20
C ARG A 182 -16.68 17.99 -25.94
N SER A 183 -15.91 18.34 -24.92
CA SER A 183 -15.52 19.73 -24.61
C SER A 183 -14.28 20.20 -25.38
N GLU A 184 -13.80 19.44 -26.37
CA GLU A 184 -12.63 19.78 -27.19
C GLU A 184 -11.32 19.90 -26.37
N GLN A 185 -11.29 19.32 -25.17
CA GLN A 185 -10.14 19.31 -24.28
C GLN A 185 -9.26 18.08 -24.56
N TRP A 186 -8.70 17.99 -25.76
CA TRP A 186 -7.94 16.83 -26.24
C TRP A 186 -6.75 16.46 -25.34
N ASN A 187 -6.00 17.46 -24.86
CA ASN A 187 -4.88 17.25 -23.93
C ASN A 187 -5.33 16.76 -22.55
N GLY A 188 -6.56 17.07 -22.13
CA GLY A 188 -7.16 16.52 -20.92
C GLY A 188 -7.51 15.06 -21.10
N ALA A 189 -8.19 14.74 -22.21
CA ALA A 189 -8.55 13.37 -22.58
C ALA A 189 -7.32 12.45 -22.70
N LEU A 190 -6.24 12.90 -23.34
CA LEU A 190 -5.00 12.12 -23.49
C LEU A 190 -4.33 11.84 -22.15
N ARG A 191 -4.24 12.84 -21.25
CA ARG A 191 -3.65 12.65 -19.92
C ARG A 191 -4.42 11.63 -19.07
N GLU A 192 -5.75 11.66 -19.11
CA GLU A 192 -6.57 10.66 -18.41
C GLU A 192 -6.43 9.26 -19.05
N ALA A 193 -6.31 9.18 -20.38
CA ALA A 193 -6.04 7.91 -21.06
C ALA A 193 -4.68 7.31 -20.66
N GLU A 194 -3.62 8.12 -20.63
CA GLU A 194 -2.28 7.69 -20.18
C GLU A 194 -2.29 7.25 -18.71
N ARG A 195 -3.01 7.98 -17.85
CA ARG A 195 -3.21 7.58 -16.46
C ARG A 195 -3.90 6.22 -16.37
N LEU A 196 -4.96 6.01 -17.15
CA LEU A 196 -5.67 4.72 -17.17
C LEU A 196 -4.77 3.58 -17.69
N MET A 197 -3.93 3.85 -18.70
CA MET A 197 -2.94 2.90 -19.22
C MET A 197 -1.91 2.50 -18.16
N SER A 198 -1.46 3.45 -17.32
CA SER A 198 -0.52 3.13 -16.23
C SER A 198 -1.15 2.28 -15.13
N MET A 199 -2.45 2.45 -14.87
CA MET A 199 -3.18 1.65 -13.88
C MET A 199 -3.55 0.24 -14.40
N PHE A 200 -3.83 0.11 -15.71
CA PHE A 200 -4.29 -1.14 -16.32
C PHE A 200 -3.56 -1.44 -17.65
N PRO A 201 -2.26 -1.79 -17.62
CA PRO A 201 -1.46 -1.98 -18.83
C PRO A 201 -1.92 -3.16 -19.70
N ASP A 202 -2.50 -4.20 -19.08
CA ASP A 202 -2.88 -5.44 -19.75
C ASP A 202 -4.25 -5.38 -20.44
N ASN A 203 -4.99 -4.27 -20.33
CA ASN A 203 -6.33 -4.17 -20.92
C ASN A 203 -6.29 -3.60 -22.34
N ASP A 204 -6.74 -4.38 -23.32
CA ASP A 204 -6.81 -4.01 -24.74
C ASP A 204 -7.61 -2.73 -25.01
N GLN A 205 -8.73 -2.52 -24.30
CA GLN A 205 -9.57 -1.34 -24.49
C GLN A 205 -8.82 -0.06 -24.12
N VAL A 206 -8.04 -0.12 -23.04
CA VAL A 206 -7.28 1.02 -22.53
C VAL A 206 -6.11 1.37 -23.45
N ARG A 207 -5.45 0.36 -24.04
CA ARG A 207 -4.37 0.55 -25.02
C ARG A 207 -4.85 1.25 -26.31
N GLY A 208 -6.11 1.06 -26.69
CA GLY A 208 -6.70 1.69 -27.88
C GLY A 208 -7.17 3.14 -27.68
N LEU A 209 -7.28 3.62 -26.44
CA LEU A 209 -7.86 4.94 -26.15
C LEU A 209 -7.11 6.12 -26.80
N PRO A 210 -5.77 6.20 -26.78
CA PRO A 210 -5.08 7.32 -27.40
C PRO A 210 -5.34 7.43 -28.91
N LEU A 211 -5.38 6.29 -29.59
CA LEU A 211 -5.69 6.23 -31.02
C LEU A 211 -7.14 6.64 -31.30
N GLU A 212 -8.08 6.23 -30.44
CA GLU A 212 -9.48 6.63 -30.55
C GLU A 212 -9.67 8.14 -30.33
N ILE A 213 -8.96 8.73 -29.37
CA ILE A 213 -9.00 10.17 -29.12
C ILE A 213 -8.46 10.94 -30.33
N ASP A 214 -7.34 10.49 -30.91
CA ASP A 214 -6.80 11.12 -32.12
C ASP A 214 -7.75 10.97 -33.31
N ARG A 215 -8.35 9.78 -33.51
CA ARG A 215 -9.37 9.57 -34.54
C ARG A 215 -10.52 10.56 -34.42
N ARG A 216 -11.07 10.73 -33.21
CA ARG A 216 -12.16 11.70 -32.94
C ARG A 216 -11.72 13.14 -33.17
N ARG A 217 -10.47 13.48 -32.83
CA ARG A 217 -9.88 14.80 -33.12
C ARG A 217 -9.80 15.05 -34.64
N GLN A 218 -9.34 14.06 -35.41
CA GLN A 218 -9.28 14.15 -36.87
C GLN A 218 -10.69 14.25 -37.50
N GLU A 219 -11.67 13.51 -36.98
CA GLU A 219 -13.07 13.60 -37.41
C GLU A 219 -13.66 14.99 -37.12
N TYR A 220 -13.37 15.57 -35.96
CA TYR A 220 -13.77 16.92 -35.62
C TYR A 220 -13.14 17.96 -36.57
N LYS A 221 -11.82 17.86 -36.81
CA LYS A 221 -11.13 18.69 -37.80
C LYS A 221 -11.75 18.58 -39.20
N LYS A 222 -12.06 17.37 -39.65
CA LYS A 222 -12.72 17.14 -40.94
C LYS A 222 -14.09 17.82 -41.01
N ARG A 223 -14.90 17.71 -39.96
CA ARG A 223 -16.20 18.40 -39.88
C ARG A 223 -16.06 19.92 -39.93
N LEU A 224 -15.04 20.48 -39.26
CA LEU A 224 -14.75 21.92 -39.35
C LEU A 224 -14.32 22.34 -40.76
N LEU A 225 -13.53 21.52 -41.46
CA LEU A 225 -13.16 21.79 -42.85
C LEU A 225 -14.39 21.78 -43.78
N GLU A 226 -15.26 20.79 -43.62
CA GLU A 226 -16.50 20.68 -44.38
C GLU A 226 -17.45 21.86 -44.10
N SER A 227 -17.65 22.23 -42.83
CA SER A 227 -18.49 23.38 -42.47
C SER A 227 -17.92 24.70 -42.97
N TRP A 228 -16.58 24.85 -42.97
CA TRP A 228 -15.93 26.01 -43.56
C TRP A 228 -16.16 26.09 -45.07
N GLN A 229 -15.92 25.00 -45.80
CA GLN A 229 -16.15 24.95 -47.25
C GLN A 229 -17.61 25.28 -47.60
N GLU A 230 -18.54 24.78 -46.80
CA GLU A 230 -19.96 25.08 -46.96
C GLU A 230 -20.29 26.56 -46.68
N ALA A 231 -19.72 27.15 -45.62
CA ALA A 231 -19.87 28.57 -45.33
C ALA A 231 -19.32 29.46 -46.47
N VAL A 232 -18.15 29.10 -47.01
CA VAL A 232 -17.55 29.77 -48.18
C VAL A 232 -18.46 29.64 -49.41
N ALA A 233 -19.00 28.45 -49.69
CA ALA A 233 -19.91 28.23 -50.81
C ALA A 233 -21.23 29.03 -50.70
N ARG A 234 -21.69 29.30 -49.47
CA ARG A 234 -22.87 30.13 -49.19
C ARG A 234 -22.57 31.64 -49.16
N HIS A 235 -21.31 32.04 -49.36
CA HIS A 235 -20.83 33.41 -49.16
C HIS A 235 -21.09 33.97 -47.74
N ASP A 236 -21.14 33.09 -46.74
CA ASP A 236 -21.19 33.49 -45.33
C ASP A 236 -19.77 33.82 -44.85
N THR A 237 -19.35 35.06 -45.10
CA THR A 237 -18.01 35.56 -44.75
C THR A 237 -17.78 35.59 -43.24
N ASP A 238 -18.82 35.82 -42.45
CA ASP A 238 -18.68 36.00 -41.00
C ASP A 238 -18.58 34.63 -40.33
N GLY A 239 -19.44 33.69 -40.74
CA GLY A 239 -19.38 32.30 -40.29
C GLY A 239 -18.07 31.62 -40.71
N SER A 240 -17.61 31.85 -41.93
CA SER A 240 -16.35 31.25 -42.42
C SER A 240 -15.11 31.76 -41.67
N ILE A 241 -15.05 33.04 -41.28
CA ILE A 241 -13.94 33.58 -40.46
C ILE A 241 -13.95 32.99 -39.05
N GLU A 242 -15.12 32.85 -38.42
CA GLU A 242 -15.22 32.24 -37.10
C GLU A 242 -14.80 30.77 -37.11
N ILE A 243 -15.21 30.02 -38.15
CA ILE A 243 -14.77 28.62 -38.31
C ILE A 243 -13.26 28.54 -38.55
N LEU A 244 -12.66 29.45 -39.35
CA LEU A 244 -11.21 29.50 -39.55
C LEU A 244 -10.44 29.71 -38.25
N ARG A 245 -10.96 30.56 -37.36
CA ARG A 245 -10.34 30.79 -36.05
C ARG A 245 -10.30 29.52 -35.20
N GLN A 246 -11.35 28.70 -35.26
CA GLN A 246 -11.39 27.40 -34.58
C GLN A 246 -10.44 26.40 -35.25
N LEU A 247 -10.37 26.43 -36.58
CA LEU A 247 -9.55 25.54 -37.40
C LEU A 247 -8.05 25.77 -37.24
N ASP A 248 -7.61 27.01 -36.96
CA ASP A 248 -6.20 27.38 -36.75
C ASP A 248 -5.51 26.52 -35.68
N ALA A 249 -6.24 26.15 -34.62
CA ALA A 249 -5.74 25.28 -33.56
C ALA A 249 -5.47 23.82 -34.01
N TYR A 250 -5.96 23.41 -35.18
CA TYR A 250 -5.92 22.03 -35.68
C TYR A 250 -5.18 21.86 -37.01
N LEU A 251 -4.84 22.96 -37.68
CA LEU A 251 -4.18 22.93 -38.98
C LEU A 251 -2.68 22.68 -38.84
N THR A 252 -2.15 21.88 -39.75
CA THR A 252 -0.72 21.82 -39.99
C THR A 252 -0.30 22.95 -40.95
N PRO A 253 0.97 23.38 -40.93
CA PRO A 253 1.45 24.42 -41.85
C PRO A 253 1.20 24.09 -43.33
N ALA A 254 1.31 22.82 -43.71
CA ALA A 254 1.08 22.38 -45.09
C ALA A 254 -0.39 22.51 -45.53
N GLU A 255 -1.33 22.17 -44.65
CA GLU A 255 -2.76 22.32 -44.92
C GLU A 255 -3.18 23.79 -44.95
N ALA A 256 -2.61 24.61 -44.06
CA ALA A 256 -2.83 26.05 -44.05
C ALA A 256 -2.40 26.71 -45.37
N SER A 257 -1.24 26.33 -45.92
CA SER A 257 -0.81 26.81 -47.24
C SER A 257 -1.77 26.44 -48.37
N GLY A 258 -2.38 25.24 -48.32
CA GLY A 258 -3.37 24.81 -49.32
C GLY A 258 -4.67 25.61 -49.28
N MET A 259 -5.00 26.22 -48.14
CA MET A 259 -6.22 27.03 -47.95
C MET A 259 -5.97 28.53 -48.10
N GLU A 260 -4.71 28.96 -48.20
CA GLU A 260 -4.32 30.36 -48.08
C GLU A 260 -5.01 31.27 -49.11
N GLU A 261 -5.12 30.82 -50.37
CA GLU A 261 -5.77 31.60 -51.43
C GLU A 261 -7.26 31.82 -51.16
N SER A 262 -7.98 30.76 -50.79
CA SER A 262 -9.39 30.81 -50.44
C SER A 262 -9.64 31.65 -49.17
N VAL A 263 -8.77 31.54 -48.17
CA VAL A 263 -8.82 32.36 -46.95
C VAL A 263 -8.62 33.84 -47.28
N ARG A 264 -7.62 34.18 -48.11
CA ARG A 264 -7.39 35.55 -48.56
C ARG A 264 -8.61 36.11 -49.31
N GLN A 265 -9.27 35.28 -50.11
CA GLN A 265 -10.50 35.68 -50.81
C GLN A 265 -11.63 36.01 -49.82
N VAL A 266 -11.89 35.15 -48.83
CA VAL A 266 -12.92 35.39 -47.79
C VAL A 266 -12.64 36.69 -47.02
N PHE A 267 -11.39 36.93 -46.60
CA PHE A 267 -11.03 38.17 -45.91
C PHE A 267 -11.18 39.41 -46.80
N LYS A 268 -10.87 39.30 -48.09
CA LYS A 268 -11.10 40.38 -49.06
C LYS A 268 -12.59 40.67 -49.21
N GLU A 269 -13.41 39.64 -49.36
CA GLU A 269 -14.87 39.77 -49.46
C GLU A 269 -15.46 40.40 -48.19
N ARG A 270 -15.06 39.95 -47.00
CA ARG A 270 -15.47 40.57 -45.71
C ARG A 270 -15.11 42.04 -45.64
N ARG A 271 -13.87 42.39 -46.00
CA ARG A 271 -13.40 43.76 -46.01
C ARG A 271 -14.23 44.62 -46.97
N ASP A 272 -14.49 44.13 -48.18
CA ASP A 272 -15.25 44.86 -49.20
C ASP A 272 -16.74 45.00 -48.78
N GLN A 273 -17.31 44.01 -48.08
CA GLN A 273 -18.64 44.13 -47.47
C GLN A 273 -18.70 45.19 -46.38
N LEU A 274 -17.74 45.21 -45.44
CA LEU A 274 -17.66 46.23 -44.40
C LEU A 274 -17.45 47.63 -44.99
N ALA A 275 -16.64 47.75 -46.05
CA ALA A 275 -16.44 48.99 -46.80
C ALA A 275 -17.76 49.52 -47.34
N LYS A 276 -18.56 48.64 -47.95
CA LYS A 276 -19.88 48.98 -48.50
C LYS A 276 -20.84 49.40 -47.39
N LEU A 277 -20.93 48.64 -46.29
CA LEU A 277 -21.77 48.99 -45.13
C LEU A 277 -21.40 50.35 -44.54
N PHE A 278 -20.12 50.63 -44.38
CA PHE A 278 -19.64 51.93 -43.91
C PHE A 278 -20.01 53.05 -44.89
N GLY A 279 -19.76 52.87 -46.19
CA GLY A 279 -20.08 53.85 -47.22
C GLY A 279 -21.59 54.13 -47.38
N ASP A 280 -22.42 53.09 -47.29
CA ASP A 280 -23.88 53.20 -47.33
C ASP A 280 -24.39 53.91 -46.07
N ALA A 281 -23.91 53.54 -44.88
CA ALA A 281 -24.30 54.19 -43.62
C ALA A 281 -23.91 55.68 -43.54
N VAL A 282 -22.74 56.06 -44.08
CA VAL A 282 -22.31 57.46 -44.18
C VAL A 282 -23.20 58.25 -45.15
N ARG A 283 -23.59 57.63 -46.28
CA ARG A 283 -24.47 58.24 -47.29
C ARG A 283 -25.89 58.45 -46.78
N ASP A 284 -26.40 57.47 -46.03
CA ASP A 284 -27.75 57.48 -45.44
C ASP A 284 -27.81 58.27 -44.13
N HIS A 285 -26.72 58.93 -43.71
CA HIS A 285 -26.60 59.67 -42.45
C HIS A 285 -26.87 58.83 -41.19
N LYS A 286 -26.70 57.51 -41.26
CA LYS A 286 -26.83 56.58 -40.12
C LYS A 286 -25.53 56.54 -39.33
N TRP A 287 -25.22 57.64 -38.66
CA TRP A 287 -23.94 57.83 -37.95
C TRP A 287 -23.60 56.74 -36.92
N PRO A 288 -24.54 56.22 -36.10
CA PRO A 288 -24.22 55.14 -35.16
C PRO A 288 -23.86 53.81 -35.83
N GLU A 289 -24.40 53.52 -37.01
CA GLU A 289 -24.05 52.32 -37.79
C GLU A 289 -22.70 52.49 -38.49
N ALA A 290 -22.44 53.69 -39.05
CA ALA A 290 -21.16 54.03 -39.64
C ALA A 290 -20.00 53.96 -38.63
N ILE A 291 -20.22 54.44 -37.40
CA ILE A 291 -19.21 54.37 -36.32
C ILE A 291 -18.93 52.91 -35.96
N ARG A 292 -19.96 52.08 -35.77
CA ARG A 292 -19.79 50.65 -35.47
C ARG A 292 -19.01 49.92 -36.57
N ALA A 293 -19.44 50.08 -37.83
CA ALA A 293 -18.76 49.46 -38.97
C ALA A 293 -17.30 49.97 -39.11
N GLY A 294 -17.07 51.26 -38.88
CA GLY A 294 -15.73 51.85 -38.91
C GLY A 294 -14.81 51.34 -37.80
N GLU A 295 -15.33 51.15 -36.58
CA GLU A 295 -14.60 50.55 -35.46
C GLU A 295 -14.25 49.08 -35.75
N THR A 296 -15.19 48.30 -36.31
CA THR A 296 -14.93 46.93 -36.76
C THR A 296 -13.84 46.86 -37.83
N ILE A 297 -13.87 47.74 -38.84
CA ILE A 297 -12.83 47.82 -39.88
C ILE A 297 -11.45 48.10 -39.27
N ILE A 298 -11.36 49.04 -38.33
CA ILE A 298 -10.09 49.40 -37.69
C ILE A 298 -9.55 48.25 -36.83
N ALA A 299 -10.44 47.50 -36.16
CA ALA A 299 -10.06 46.38 -35.30
C ALA A 299 -9.64 45.15 -36.11
N GLU A 300 -10.39 44.78 -37.14
CA GLU A 300 -10.15 43.57 -37.94
C GLU A 300 -9.06 43.77 -39.02
N PHE A 301 -8.92 44.99 -39.58
CA PHE A 301 -8.01 45.29 -40.69
C PHE A 301 -7.13 46.53 -40.45
N PRO A 302 -6.31 46.56 -39.37
CA PRO A 302 -5.63 47.76 -38.90
C PRO A 302 -4.63 48.36 -39.91
N GLU A 303 -4.02 47.53 -40.76
CA GLU A 303 -3.01 47.94 -41.75
C GLU A 303 -3.61 48.29 -43.12
N SER A 304 -4.92 48.11 -43.30
CA SER A 304 -5.55 48.43 -44.57
C SER A 304 -5.59 49.95 -44.80
N ARG A 305 -5.39 50.38 -46.04
CA ARG A 305 -5.58 51.78 -46.46
C ARG A 305 -6.97 52.30 -46.08
N MET A 306 -7.99 51.45 -46.21
CA MET A 306 -9.35 51.77 -45.80
C MET A 306 -9.45 52.07 -44.30
N ALA A 307 -8.79 51.30 -43.43
CA ALA A 307 -8.79 51.58 -42.00
C ALA A 307 -8.11 52.90 -41.66
N GLN A 308 -7.08 53.32 -42.41
CA GLN A 308 -6.46 54.64 -42.26
C GLN A 308 -7.45 55.76 -42.62
N GLU A 309 -8.10 55.65 -43.79
CA GLU A 309 -9.09 56.63 -44.25
C GLU A 309 -10.32 56.69 -43.32
N VAL A 310 -10.78 55.55 -42.79
CA VAL A 310 -11.85 55.49 -41.80
C VAL A 310 -11.40 56.16 -40.50
N ARG A 311 -10.21 55.85 -39.98
CA ARG A 311 -9.66 56.44 -38.75
C ARG A 311 -9.58 57.97 -38.82
N GLU A 312 -9.21 58.52 -39.98
CA GLU A 312 -9.22 59.97 -40.22
C GLU A 312 -10.63 60.58 -40.20
N LYS A 313 -11.64 59.82 -40.67
CA LYS A 313 -13.05 60.28 -40.72
C LYS A 313 -13.81 60.05 -39.40
N MET A 314 -13.36 59.14 -38.52
CA MET A 314 -14.03 58.81 -37.26
C MET A 314 -14.31 60.02 -36.33
N PRO A 315 -13.39 60.99 -36.15
CA PRO A 315 -13.66 62.16 -35.30
C PRO A 315 -14.85 62.99 -35.81
N VAL A 316 -14.95 63.17 -37.13
CA VAL A 316 -16.02 63.94 -37.78
C VAL A 316 -17.36 63.22 -37.65
N LEU A 317 -17.38 61.89 -37.86
CA LEU A 317 -18.60 61.08 -37.71
C LEU A 317 -19.10 61.07 -36.26
N ARG A 318 -18.20 61.01 -35.27
CA ARG A 318 -18.55 61.10 -33.84
C ARG A 318 -19.11 62.48 -33.49
N GLN A 319 -18.55 63.55 -34.05
CA GLN A 319 -19.09 64.91 -33.86
C GLN A 319 -20.49 65.04 -34.48
N GLN A 320 -20.72 64.46 -35.66
CA GLN A 320 -22.02 64.45 -36.34
C GLN A 320 -23.07 63.60 -35.60
N ALA A 321 -22.71 62.43 -35.09
CA ALA A 321 -23.59 61.61 -34.27
C ALA A 321 -24.04 62.35 -33.00
N ASN A 322 -23.10 63.05 -32.33
CA ASN A 322 -23.40 63.84 -31.14
C ASN A 322 -24.28 65.06 -31.47
N GLY A 323 -24.06 65.71 -32.63
CA GLY A 323 -24.88 66.84 -33.11
C GLY A 323 -26.31 66.45 -33.50
N VAL A 324 -26.51 65.28 -34.10
CA VAL A 324 -27.85 64.74 -34.39
C VAL A 324 -28.56 64.31 -33.11
N SER A 325 -27.83 63.74 -32.15
CA SER A 325 -28.39 63.37 -30.84
C SER A 325 -28.83 64.60 -30.03
N THR A 326 -28.07 65.70 -30.05
CA THR A 326 -28.48 66.96 -29.41
C THR A 326 -29.62 67.65 -30.15
N ALA A 327 -29.63 67.66 -31.49
CA ALA A 327 -30.74 68.23 -32.27
C ALA A 327 -32.05 67.44 -32.08
N ALA A 328 -31.99 66.10 -32.03
CA ALA A 328 -33.13 65.24 -31.73
C ALA A 328 -33.63 65.40 -30.28
N ALA A 329 -32.72 65.57 -29.31
CA ALA A 329 -33.07 65.85 -27.92
C ALA A 329 -33.72 67.23 -27.74
N VAL A 330 -33.27 68.25 -28.47
CA VAL A 330 -33.89 69.59 -28.48
C VAL A 330 -35.26 69.58 -29.18
N ALA A 331 -35.43 68.80 -30.25
CA ALA A 331 -36.71 68.66 -30.94
C ALA A 331 -37.74 67.80 -30.19
N ALA A 332 -37.31 66.97 -29.23
CA ALA A 332 -38.17 66.11 -28.42
C ALA A 332 -38.51 66.69 -27.04
N GLY A 333 -38.04 67.88 -26.66
CA GLY A 333 -38.17 68.37 -25.29
C GLY A 333 -37.66 69.78 -24.98
N VAL A 334 -37.99 70.75 -25.83
CA VAL A 334 -38.39 72.12 -25.44
C VAL A 334 -39.70 72.41 -26.16
#